data_AF-A0A9E5UM56-F1
#
_entry.id   AF-A0A9E5UM56-F1
#
_cell.length_a   1.000
_cell.length_b   1.000
_cell.length_c   1.000
_cell.angle_alpha   90.00
_cell.angle_beta   90.00
_cell.angle_gamma   90.00
#
_symmetry.space_group_name_H-M   'P 1'
#
loop_
_entity.id
_entity.type
_entity.pdbx_description
1 polymer ?
#
loop_
_entity_poly.entity_id
_entity_poly.type
_entity_poly.pdbx_seq_one_letter_code
_entity_poly.pdbx_strand_id
1 'polypeptide(L)'
;MRLLQLGGHSVEVLSPAICCGEADYRAGDLTQWHLHQSFLGRLEWDKLDYLVVASGRCSSVFRLPTPPPKVSLAQWQQVATKTLELSEFLQEFRPDFAQARPHLSGRAYFLDACHYRQSCGSKLIPLQLLQEVAGLTLVEDEEMSQCCGFGGYAALQYPAWAQTLAEQKAEIALRLQADYVISTEVACLWHLRQYFAQYQKPIQTLHLADALLADK
;
A
#
# COMPACT_ATOMS: atom_id res chain seq x y z
N MET A 1 8.49 0.67 9.73
CA MET A 1 9.04 0.62 11.10
C MET A 1 9.68 1.95 11.49
N ARG A 2 10.82 2.35 10.90
CA ARG A 2 11.52 3.61 11.24
C ARG A 2 10.61 4.83 11.27
N LEU A 3 9.73 4.98 10.26
CA LEU A 3 8.76 6.08 10.18
C LEU A 3 7.87 6.20 11.43
N LEU A 4 7.37 5.07 11.92
CA LEU A 4 6.50 5.02 13.11
C LEU A 4 7.32 5.24 14.39
N GLN A 5 8.54 4.72 14.46
CA GLN A 5 9.43 4.93 15.62
C GLN A 5 9.86 6.39 15.76
N LEU A 6 10.07 7.11 14.66
CA LEU A 6 10.32 8.57 14.68
C LEU A 6 9.10 9.35 15.21
N GLY A 7 7.89 8.82 15.05
CA GLY A 7 6.68 9.35 15.68
C GLY A 7 6.53 9.02 17.16
N GLY A 8 7.54 8.38 17.78
CA GLY A 8 7.49 7.99 19.18
C GLY A 8 6.70 6.72 19.46
N HIS A 9 6.30 5.97 18.43
CA HIS A 9 5.53 4.73 18.61
C HIS A 9 6.44 3.53 18.89
N SER A 10 6.02 2.69 19.84
CA SER A 10 6.56 1.34 19.97
C SER A 10 5.99 0.46 18.86
N VAL A 11 6.86 -0.22 18.10
CA VAL A 11 6.47 -1.01 16.94
C VAL A 11 6.90 -2.45 17.14
N GLU A 12 5.93 -3.36 17.14
CA GLU A 12 6.17 -4.79 17.05
C GLU A 12 5.85 -5.28 15.63
N VAL A 13 6.78 -6.04 15.04
CA VAL A 13 6.56 -6.68 13.74
C VAL A 13 6.09 -8.11 13.99
N LEU A 14 4.95 -8.46 13.41
CA LEU A 14 4.43 -9.83 13.51
C LEU A 14 5.46 -10.82 12.95
N SER A 15 5.86 -11.77 13.79
CA SER A 15 6.82 -12.82 13.46
C SER A 15 6.19 -14.20 13.68
N PRO A 16 6.29 -15.12 12.70
CA PRO A 16 6.82 -14.89 11.35
C PRO A 16 5.95 -13.90 10.55
N ALA A 17 6.49 -13.34 9.48
CA ALA A 17 5.69 -12.58 8.53
C ALA A 17 4.63 -13.49 7.91
N ILE A 18 3.38 -13.04 7.86
CA ILE A 18 2.23 -13.85 7.42
C ILE A 18 1.56 -13.14 6.24
N CYS A 19 1.23 -13.92 5.20
CA CYS A 19 0.46 -13.42 4.07
C CYS A 19 -0.97 -13.05 4.52
N CYS A 20 -1.47 -11.90 4.06
CA CYS A 20 -2.82 -11.43 4.35
C CYS A 20 -3.92 -12.22 3.62
N GLY A 21 -3.58 -13.07 2.64
CA GLY A 21 -4.51 -13.92 1.90
C GLY A 21 -5.42 -13.21 0.91
N GLU A 22 -5.12 -11.95 0.56
CA GLU A 22 -5.99 -11.16 -0.33
C GLU A 22 -6.17 -11.80 -1.70
N ALA A 23 -5.08 -12.35 -2.26
CA ALA A 23 -5.10 -12.99 -3.57
C ALA A 23 -6.06 -14.18 -3.60
N ASP A 24 -5.97 -15.04 -2.58
CA ASP A 24 -6.80 -16.24 -2.41
C ASP A 24 -8.28 -15.86 -2.25
N TYR A 25 -8.58 -14.85 -1.42
CA TYR A 25 -9.94 -14.35 -1.24
C TYR A 25 -10.55 -13.91 -2.56
N ARG A 26 -9.82 -13.12 -3.36
CA ARG A 26 -10.31 -12.64 -4.66
C ARG A 26 -10.40 -13.72 -5.73
N ALA A 27 -9.59 -14.77 -5.64
CA ALA A 27 -9.73 -15.96 -6.49
C ALA A 27 -10.89 -16.88 -6.07
N GLY A 28 -11.51 -16.64 -4.92
CA GLY A 28 -12.52 -17.53 -4.36
C GLY A 28 -11.95 -18.78 -3.68
N ASP A 29 -10.63 -18.86 -3.49
CA ASP A 29 -10.00 -19.91 -2.68
C ASP A 29 -10.13 -19.56 -1.19
N LEU A 30 -11.36 -19.67 -0.69
CA LEU A 30 -11.67 -19.38 0.71
C LEU A 30 -10.91 -20.32 1.66
N THR A 31 -10.59 -21.54 1.22
CA THR A 31 -9.82 -22.51 2.03
C THR A 31 -8.43 -21.95 2.34
N GLN A 32 -7.70 -21.48 1.32
CA GLN A 32 -6.38 -20.87 1.51
C GLN A 32 -6.47 -19.55 2.24
N TRP A 33 -7.45 -18.71 1.88
CA TRP A 33 -7.67 -17.45 2.59
C TRP A 33 -7.87 -17.65 4.10
N HIS A 34 -8.62 -18.68 4.53
CA HIS A 34 -8.80 -18.98 5.96
C HIS A 34 -7.50 -19.37 6.67
N LEU A 35 -6.61 -20.12 6.00
CA LEU A 35 -5.30 -20.45 6.56
C LEU A 35 -4.48 -19.18 6.81
N HIS A 36 -4.55 -18.24 5.86
CA HIS A 36 -3.94 -16.92 6.00
C HIS A 36 -4.51 -16.10 7.16
N GLN A 37 -5.79 -16.25 7.53
CA GLN A 37 -6.38 -15.53 8.66
C GLN A 37 -6.10 -16.15 10.04
N SER A 38 -5.50 -17.34 10.10
CA SER A 38 -5.26 -18.05 11.38
C SER A 38 -4.40 -17.28 12.39
N PHE A 39 -3.61 -16.30 11.94
CA PHE A 39 -2.79 -15.47 12.83
C PHE A 39 -3.61 -14.51 13.69
N LEU A 40 -4.82 -14.13 13.26
CA LEU A 40 -5.68 -13.22 14.02
C LEU A 40 -6.03 -13.79 15.40
N GLY A 41 -6.11 -15.12 15.52
CA GLY A 41 -6.33 -15.81 16.80
C GLY A 41 -5.11 -15.85 17.72
N ARG A 42 -3.92 -15.45 17.24
CA ARG A 42 -2.68 -15.39 18.04
C ARG A 42 -2.44 -14.00 18.64
N LEU A 43 -3.18 -13.00 18.17
CA LEU A 43 -3.03 -11.62 18.63
C LEU A 43 -3.89 -11.37 19.86
N GLU A 44 -3.29 -10.77 20.88
CA GLU A 44 -3.99 -10.25 22.05
C GLU A 44 -4.60 -8.88 21.70
N TRP A 45 -5.73 -8.89 21.00
CA TRP A 45 -6.36 -7.67 20.47
C TRP A 45 -6.66 -6.61 21.53
N ASP A 46 -6.85 -6.98 22.79
CA ASP A 46 -7.09 -6.04 23.88
C ASP A 46 -5.83 -5.26 24.32
N LYS A 47 -4.63 -5.78 24.01
CA LYS A 47 -3.34 -5.14 24.30
C LYS A 47 -2.76 -4.39 23.10
N LEU A 48 -3.32 -4.62 21.92
CA LEU A 48 -2.89 -4.00 20.67
C LEU A 48 -3.65 -2.68 20.47
N ASP A 49 -2.94 -1.57 20.33
CA ASP A 49 -3.60 -0.29 19.99
C ASP A 49 -4.13 -0.35 18.55
N TYR A 50 -3.23 -0.62 17.59
CA TYR A 50 -3.53 -0.67 16.16
C TYR A 50 -2.73 -1.75 15.44
N LEU A 51 -3.37 -2.39 14.45
CA LEU A 51 -2.69 -3.18 13.42
C LEU A 51 -2.42 -2.27 12.21
N VAL A 52 -1.16 -1.84 12.04
CA VAL A 52 -0.76 -0.95 10.93
C VAL A 52 -0.27 -1.77 9.74
N VAL A 53 -0.88 -1.56 8.58
CA VAL A 53 -0.57 -2.30 7.34
C VAL A 53 -0.05 -1.34 6.27
N ALA A 54 1.16 -1.57 5.77
CA ALA A 54 1.78 -0.75 4.71
C ALA A 54 1.43 -1.25 3.30
N SER A 55 0.15 -1.56 3.09
CA SER A 55 -0.43 -1.95 1.80
C SER A 55 -1.94 -1.87 1.92
N GLY A 56 -2.56 -0.99 1.13
CA GLY A 56 -4.02 -0.88 1.03
C GLY A 56 -4.69 -2.18 0.56
N ARG A 57 -3.97 -3.01 -0.21
CA ARG A 57 -4.41 -4.33 -0.64
C ARG A 57 -4.54 -5.26 0.56
N CYS A 58 -3.48 -5.39 1.37
CA CYS A 58 -3.58 -6.23 2.56
C CYS A 58 -4.51 -5.65 3.62
N SER A 59 -4.58 -4.33 3.81
CA SER A 59 -5.51 -3.71 4.77
C SER A 59 -6.97 -3.97 4.37
N SER A 60 -7.27 -4.03 3.06
CA SER A 60 -8.62 -4.28 2.55
C SER A 60 -9.22 -5.62 3.02
N VAL A 61 -8.40 -6.66 3.22
CA VAL A 61 -8.88 -7.98 3.66
C VAL A 61 -9.48 -7.92 5.05
N PHE A 62 -8.90 -7.10 5.92
CA PHE A 62 -9.35 -6.93 7.31
C PHE A 62 -10.59 -6.05 7.43
N ARG A 63 -11.10 -5.53 6.31
CA ARG A 63 -12.32 -4.69 6.22
C ARG A 63 -13.45 -5.36 5.43
N LEU A 64 -13.30 -6.65 5.12
CA LEU A 64 -14.35 -7.42 4.43
C LEU A 64 -15.62 -7.53 5.29
N PRO A 65 -16.80 -7.61 4.67
CA PRO A 65 -18.07 -7.63 5.40
C PRO A 65 -18.28 -8.90 6.24
N THR A 66 -17.62 -9.99 5.87
CA THR A 66 -17.79 -11.31 6.51
C THR A 66 -16.50 -11.77 7.17
N PRO A 67 -16.56 -12.25 8.42
CA PRO A 67 -15.40 -12.80 9.10
C PRO A 67 -14.94 -14.12 8.45
N PRO A 68 -13.65 -14.46 8.57
CA PRO A 68 -13.21 -15.81 8.29
C PRO A 68 -13.82 -16.80 9.30
N PRO A 69 -13.96 -18.09 8.95
CA PRO A 69 -14.42 -19.12 9.87
C PRO A 69 -13.58 -19.17 11.14
N LYS A 70 -14.25 -19.46 12.26
CA LYS A 70 -13.67 -19.51 13.62
C LYS A 70 -13.29 -18.13 14.20
N VAL A 71 -13.49 -17.04 13.48
CA VAL A 71 -13.44 -15.68 14.04
C VAL A 71 -14.88 -15.22 14.31
N SER A 72 -15.15 -14.78 15.53
CA SER A 72 -16.47 -14.26 15.89
C SER A 72 -16.72 -12.91 15.23
N LEU A 73 -17.99 -12.54 15.02
CA LEU A 73 -18.32 -11.22 14.48
C LEU A 73 -17.76 -10.08 15.35
N ALA A 74 -17.80 -10.23 16.67
CA ALA A 74 -17.26 -9.24 17.61
C ALA A 74 -15.74 -9.08 17.46
N GLN A 75 -15.01 -10.20 17.36
CA GLN A 75 -13.56 -10.16 17.11
C GLN A 75 -13.25 -9.56 15.74
N TRP A 76 -14.06 -9.87 14.72
CA TRP A 76 -13.87 -9.31 13.39
C TRP A 76 -14.12 -7.81 13.32
N GLN A 77 -15.12 -7.32 14.06
CA GLN A 77 -15.33 -5.88 14.24
C GLN A 77 -14.11 -5.24 14.91
N GLN A 78 -13.55 -5.86 15.94
CA GLN A 78 -12.32 -5.37 16.59
C GLN A 78 -11.13 -5.34 15.62
N VAL A 79 -10.96 -6.39 14.80
CA VAL A 79 -9.93 -6.45 13.74
C VAL A 79 -10.10 -5.30 12.76
N ALA A 80 -11.31 -5.12 12.24
CA ALA A 80 -11.61 -4.08 11.25
C ALA A 80 -11.39 -2.68 11.82
N THR A 81 -11.82 -2.42 13.06
CA THR A 81 -11.65 -1.13 13.74
C THR A 81 -10.20 -0.82 14.08
N LYS A 82 -9.41 -1.82 14.48
CA LYS A 82 -8.00 -1.61 14.85
C LYS A 82 -7.04 -1.64 13.65
N THR A 83 -7.50 -2.06 12.48
CA THR A 83 -6.66 -2.12 11.28
C THR A 83 -6.64 -0.79 10.55
N LEU A 84 -5.46 -0.15 10.52
CA LEU A 84 -5.22 1.07 9.76
C LEU A 84 -4.20 0.80 8.65
N GLU A 85 -4.46 1.34 7.45
CA GLU A 85 -3.40 1.46 6.46
C GLU A 85 -2.39 2.51 6.94
N LEU A 86 -1.12 2.37 6.57
CA LEU A 86 -0.04 3.24 7.03
C LEU A 86 -0.37 4.74 6.85
N SER A 87 -0.90 5.16 5.71
CA SER A 87 -1.25 6.56 5.48
C SER A 87 -2.36 7.07 6.40
N GLU A 88 -3.37 6.24 6.70
CA GLU A 88 -4.44 6.58 7.65
C GLU A 88 -3.85 6.73 9.06
N PHE A 89 -3.00 5.79 9.48
CA PHE A 89 -2.32 5.87 10.76
C PHE A 89 -1.47 7.15 10.88
N LEU A 90 -0.72 7.50 9.84
CA LEU A 90 0.12 8.70 9.82
C LEU A 90 -0.69 10.00 9.77
N GLN A 91 -1.90 9.97 9.23
CA GLN A 91 -2.80 11.11 9.25
C GLN A 91 -3.37 11.35 10.66
N GLU A 92 -3.78 10.29 11.35
CA GLU A 92 -4.40 10.39 12.67
C GLU A 92 -3.37 10.63 13.78
N PHE A 93 -2.27 9.88 13.78
CA PHE A 93 -1.26 9.88 14.84
C PHE A 93 0.02 10.60 14.45
N ARG A 94 -0.09 11.54 13.50
CA ARG A 94 0.95 12.45 13.01
C ARG A 94 2.22 12.42 13.86
N PRO A 95 3.28 11.71 13.42
CA PRO A 95 4.62 11.93 13.91
C PRO A 95 4.94 13.42 13.93
N ASP A 96 5.81 13.86 14.83
CA ASP A 96 6.48 15.15 14.69
C ASP A 96 7.48 15.04 13.51
N PHE A 97 6.94 15.03 12.29
CA PHE A 97 7.65 14.91 11.02
C PHE A 97 8.67 16.04 10.81
N ALA A 98 8.59 17.11 11.61
CA ALA A 98 9.58 18.16 11.65
C ALA A 98 11.00 17.64 11.96
N GLN A 99 11.12 16.47 12.61
CA GLN A 99 12.41 15.78 12.78
C GLN A 99 12.86 14.98 11.57
N ALA A 100 11.93 14.37 10.83
CA ALA A 100 12.26 13.56 9.66
C ALA A 100 12.72 14.43 8.47
N ARG A 101 12.25 15.68 8.39
CA ARG A 101 12.56 16.66 7.32
C ARG A 101 12.72 16.00 5.95
N PRO A 102 11.72 15.23 5.50
CA PRO A 102 11.88 14.40 4.31
C PRO A 102 12.21 15.29 3.11
N HIS A 103 13.25 14.91 2.39
CA HIS A 103 13.69 15.57 1.18
C HIS A 103 13.80 14.54 0.06
N LEU A 104 13.07 14.79 -1.03
CA LEU A 104 13.12 13.99 -2.24
C LEU A 104 13.08 14.91 -3.45
N SER A 105 14.24 15.18 -4.05
CA SER A 105 14.30 16.01 -5.26
C SER A 105 13.77 15.26 -6.49
N GLY A 106 12.79 15.85 -7.17
CA GLY A 106 12.30 15.38 -8.47
C GLY A 106 10.77 15.44 -8.64
N ARG A 107 10.29 14.86 -9.73
CA ARG A 107 8.87 14.79 -10.10
C ARG A 107 8.29 13.41 -9.77
N ALA A 108 7.19 13.36 -9.03
CA ALA A 108 6.54 12.12 -8.64
C ALA A 108 5.13 12.01 -9.18
N TYR A 109 4.88 10.94 -9.94
CA TYR A 109 3.54 10.49 -10.30
C TYR A 109 3.01 9.57 -9.19
N PHE A 110 1.92 9.98 -8.55
CA PHE A 110 1.26 9.14 -7.55
C PHE A 110 0.30 8.15 -8.24
N LEU A 111 0.56 6.87 -8.09
CA LEU A 111 -0.32 5.80 -8.55
C LEU A 111 -1.36 5.49 -7.47
N ASP A 112 -2.59 5.96 -7.69
CA ASP A 112 -3.74 5.70 -6.83
C ASP A 112 -4.24 4.26 -7.03
N ALA A 113 -3.81 3.37 -6.14
CA ALA A 113 -4.09 1.96 -6.26
C ALA A 113 -5.56 1.61 -5.95
N CYS A 114 -6.11 0.71 -6.76
CA CYS A 114 -7.53 0.34 -6.70
C CYS A 114 -7.96 -0.27 -5.35
N HIS A 115 -7.14 -1.11 -4.72
CA HIS A 115 -7.47 -1.74 -3.44
C HIS A 115 -7.43 -0.77 -2.26
N TYR A 116 -6.45 0.13 -2.25
CA TYR A 116 -6.41 1.24 -1.31
C TYR A 116 -7.69 2.09 -1.40
N ARG A 117 -8.08 2.50 -2.60
CA ARG A 117 -9.30 3.30 -2.80
C ARG A 117 -10.58 2.60 -2.32
N GLN A 118 -10.70 1.30 -2.58
CA GLN A 118 -11.86 0.51 -2.12
C GLN A 118 -11.95 0.41 -0.59
N SER A 119 -10.81 0.35 0.10
CA SER A 119 -10.76 0.04 1.54
C SER A 119 -10.56 1.26 2.43
N CYS A 120 -9.79 2.24 1.97
CA CYS A 120 -9.38 3.46 2.69
C CYS A 120 -10.05 4.71 2.09
N GLY A 121 -10.83 4.56 1.02
CA GLY A 121 -11.67 5.60 0.43
C GLY A 121 -10.93 6.54 -0.52
N SER A 122 -10.00 7.34 -0.01
CA SER A 122 -9.49 8.52 -0.74
C SER A 122 -7.97 8.60 -0.85
N LYS A 123 -7.48 8.81 -2.08
CA LYS A 123 -6.08 9.14 -2.38
C LYS A 123 -5.59 10.46 -1.78
N LEU A 124 -6.48 11.28 -1.21
CA LEU A 124 -6.12 12.58 -0.65
C LEU A 124 -5.14 12.43 0.53
N ILE A 125 -5.30 11.39 1.34
CA ILE A 125 -4.42 11.16 2.50
C ILE A 125 -2.95 10.99 2.08
N PRO A 126 -2.60 10.02 1.20
CA PRO A 126 -1.21 9.84 0.78
C PRO A 126 -0.68 11.04 -0.01
N LEU A 127 -1.51 11.72 -0.80
CA LEU A 127 -1.10 12.93 -1.51
C LEU A 127 -0.75 14.09 -0.56
N GLN A 128 -1.55 14.32 0.48
CA GLN A 128 -1.26 15.33 1.50
C GLN A 128 0.06 15.04 2.23
N LEU A 129 0.33 13.78 2.56
CA LEU A 129 1.60 13.38 3.16
C LEU A 129 2.78 13.66 2.21
N LEU A 130 2.64 13.39 0.92
CA LEU A 130 3.69 13.65 -0.07
C LEU A 130 3.95 15.13 -0.34
N GLN A 131 2.95 16.00 -0.15
CA GLN A 131 3.12 17.45 -0.27
C GLN A 131 4.07 18.04 0.78
N GLU A 132 4.36 17.29 1.85
CA GLU A 132 5.29 17.71 2.91
C GLU A 132 6.74 17.32 2.63
N VAL A 133 6.99 16.55 1.57
CA VAL A 133 8.34 16.14 1.18
C VAL A 133 8.99 17.28 0.41
N ALA A 134 10.03 17.87 1.00
CA ALA A 134 10.74 18.99 0.40
C ALA A 134 11.42 18.55 -0.92
N GLY A 135 11.38 19.40 -1.94
CA GLY A 135 11.97 19.12 -3.26
C GLY A 135 11.12 18.23 -4.17
N LEU A 136 10.03 17.66 -3.67
CA LEU A 136 9.17 16.76 -4.44
C LEU A 136 8.06 17.53 -5.15
N THR A 137 8.00 17.41 -6.47
CA THR A 137 6.92 17.97 -7.29
C THR A 137 5.94 16.86 -7.66
N LEU A 138 4.71 16.90 -7.14
CA LEU A 138 3.67 15.96 -7.53
C LEU A 138 3.10 16.32 -8.90
N VAL A 139 3.02 15.32 -9.78
CA VAL A 139 2.49 15.45 -11.14
C VAL A 139 1.26 14.57 -11.29
N GLU A 140 0.18 15.14 -11.82
CA GLU A 140 -1.12 14.50 -11.89
C GLU A 140 -1.50 14.16 -13.31
N ASP A 141 -2.35 13.14 -13.44
CA ASP A 141 -2.99 12.74 -14.69
C ASP A 141 -4.35 12.11 -14.38
N GLU A 142 -5.32 12.31 -15.28
CA GLU A 142 -6.69 11.81 -15.09
C GLU A 142 -6.76 10.28 -14.96
N GLU A 143 -5.79 9.58 -15.55
CA GLU A 143 -5.70 8.12 -15.54
C GLU A 143 -4.90 7.58 -14.34
N MET A 144 -4.55 8.43 -13.35
CA MET A 144 -3.87 8.00 -12.11
C MET A 144 -4.56 6.85 -11.39
N SER A 145 -5.88 6.77 -11.53
CA SER A 145 -6.75 5.81 -10.88
C SER A 145 -6.89 4.48 -11.62
N GLN A 146 -6.36 4.35 -12.84
CA GLN A 146 -6.44 3.10 -13.61
C GLN A 146 -5.61 1.98 -12.98
N CYS A 147 -6.07 0.74 -13.15
CA CYS A 147 -5.42 -0.45 -12.60
C CYS A 147 -3.99 -0.62 -13.14
N CYS A 148 -3.07 -1.08 -12.29
CA CYS A 148 -1.70 -1.40 -12.69
C CYS A 148 -1.57 -2.78 -13.36
N GLY A 149 -2.62 -3.61 -13.33
CA GLY A 149 -2.62 -4.98 -13.87
C GLY A 149 -2.20 -6.08 -12.89
N PHE A 150 -1.72 -5.72 -11.69
CA PHE A 150 -1.19 -6.66 -10.68
C PHE A 150 -2.18 -6.98 -9.54
N GLY A 151 -3.47 -7.12 -9.86
CA GLY A 151 -4.51 -7.47 -8.88
C GLY A 151 -4.68 -8.98 -8.71
N GLY A 152 -4.40 -9.53 -7.53
CA GLY A 152 -4.63 -10.95 -7.27
C GLY A 152 -3.75 -11.88 -8.12
N TYR A 153 -4.37 -12.91 -8.68
CA TYR A 153 -3.76 -13.83 -9.63
C TYR A 153 -3.85 -13.35 -11.10
N ALA A 154 -4.42 -12.16 -11.36
CA ALA A 154 -4.69 -11.72 -12.72
C ALA A 154 -3.41 -11.59 -13.56
N ALA A 155 -2.31 -11.10 -12.97
CA ALA A 155 -1.02 -11.02 -13.67
C ALA A 155 -0.42 -12.40 -14.01
N LEU A 156 -0.76 -13.45 -13.25
CA LEU A 156 -0.33 -14.82 -13.52
C LEU A 156 -1.20 -15.50 -14.57
N GLN A 157 -2.51 -15.24 -14.55
CA GLN A 157 -3.46 -15.82 -15.50
C GLN A 157 -3.45 -15.11 -16.86
N TYR A 158 -3.25 -13.79 -16.86
CA TYR A 158 -3.33 -12.92 -18.03
C TYR A 158 -2.10 -12.00 -18.13
N PRO A 159 -0.88 -12.56 -18.29
CA PRO A 159 0.36 -11.79 -18.25
C PRO A 159 0.44 -10.72 -19.34
N ALA A 160 -0.03 -11.01 -20.56
CA ALA A 160 -0.03 -10.05 -21.67
C ALA A 160 -0.90 -8.82 -21.36
N TRP A 161 -2.09 -9.04 -20.78
CA TRP A 161 -2.97 -7.95 -20.36
C TRP A 161 -2.35 -7.12 -19.24
N ALA A 162 -1.77 -7.77 -18.22
CA ALA A 162 -1.11 -7.08 -17.12
C ALA A 162 0.10 -6.24 -17.60
N GLN A 163 0.82 -6.73 -18.62
CA GLN A 163 1.92 -6.01 -19.24
C GLN A 163 1.44 -4.77 -20.02
N THR A 164 0.34 -4.86 -20.77
CA THR A 164 -0.26 -3.70 -21.44
C THR A 164 -0.65 -2.61 -20.43
N LEU A 165 -1.17 -2.98 -19.26
CA LEU A 165 -1.51 -2.00 -18.22
C LEU A 165 -0.25 -1.37 -17.59
N ALA A 166 0.84 -2.13 -17.40
CA ALA A 166 2.11 -1.55 -16.96
C ALA A 166 2.70 -0.58 -17.99
N GLU A 167 2.59 -0.90 -19.27
CA GLU A 167 3.02 -0.04 -20.37
C GLU A 167 2.28 1.30 -20.34
N GLN A 168 0.96 1.30 -20.24
CA GLN A 168 0.16 2.51 -20.12
C GLN A 168 0.61 3.39 -18.94
N LYS A 169 0.88 2.78 -17.77
CA LYS A 169 1.41 3.52 -16.61
C LYS A 169 2.81 4.07 -16.85
N ALA A 170 3.65 3.33 -17.56
CA ALA A 170 4.97 3.80 -17.94
C ALA A 170 4.90 4.99 -18.89
N GLU A 171 4.01 4.95 -19.89
CA GLU A 171 3.80 6.04 -20.84
C GLU A 171 3.28 7.30 -20.15
N ILE A 172 2.35 7.16 -19.20
CA ILE A 172 1.90 8.29 -18.36
C ILE A 172 3.07 8.88 -17.59
N ALA A 173 3.84 8.06 -16.86
CA ALA A 173 4.96 8.53 -16.07
C ALA A 173 6.02 9.24 -16.94
N LEU A 174 6.33 8.72 -18.13
CA LEU A 174 7.25 9.34 -19.08
C LEU A 174 6.71 10.66 -19.62
N ARG A 175 5.43 10.73 -20.01
CA ARG A 175 4.76 11.93 -20.50
C ARG A 175 4.75 13.04 -19.44
N LEU A 176 4.55 12.67 -18.18
CA LEU A 176 4.62 13.59 -17.05
C LEU A 176 6.05 13.97 -16.65
N GLN A 177 7.06 13.38 -17.31
CA GLN A 177 8.47 13.53 -16.96
C GLN A 177 8.71 13.21 -15.48
N ALA A 178 8.07 12.14 -14.98
CA ALA A 178 8.22 11.71 -13.60
C ALA A 178 9.56 10.99 -13.41
N ASP A 179 10.27 11.37 -12.35
CA ASP A 179 11.45 10.64 -11.86
C ASP A 179 11.02 9.44 -11.01
N TYR A 180 9.87 9.57 -10.34
CA TYR A 180 9.33 8.57 -9.41
C TYR A 180 7.88 8.20 -9.72
N VAL A 181 7.54 6.92 -9.59
CA VAL A 181 6.18 6.46 -9.34
C VAL A 181 6.05 6.09 -7.87
N ILE A 182 5.15 6.77 -7.16
CA ILE A 182 4.89 6.53 -5.73
C ILE A 182 3.53 5.89 -5.54
N SER A 183 3.42 4.92 -4.64
CA SER A 183 2.13 4.31 -4.28
C SER A 183 2.14 3.78 -2.84
N THR A 184 0.94 3.55 -2.29
CA THR A 184 0.72 2.76 -1.07
C THR A 184 0.74 1.26 -1.33
N GLU A 185 0.88 0.81 -2.59
CA GLU A 185 0.86 -0.62 -2.93
C GLU A 185 2.16 -1.17 -3.47
N VAL A 186 2.83 -1.96 -2.64
CA VAL A 186 4.03 -2.71 -2.99
C VAL A 186 3.85 -3.59 -4.24
N ALA A 187 2.66 -4.16 -4.45
CA ALA A 187 2.41 -5.07 -5.56
C ALA A 187 2.37 -4.34 -6.91
N CYS A 188 1.74 -3.17 -6.97
CA CYS A 188 1.78 -2.32 -8.16
C CYS A 188 3.18 -1.77 -8.42
N LEU A 189 3.88 -1.33 -7.37
CA LEU A 189 5.25 -0.83 -7.49
C LEU A 189 6.20 -1.91 -8.00
N TRP A 190 6.08 -3.14 -7.51
CA TRP A 190 6.88 -4.27 -7.97
C TRP A 190 6.66 -4.56 -9.46
N HIS A 191 5.40 -4.62 -9.90
CA HIS A 191 5.05 -4.83 -11.31
C HIS A 191 5.62 -3.74 -12.23
N LEU A 192 5.45 -2.47 -11.85
CA LEU A 192 6.01 -1.34 -12.62
C LEU A 192 7.53 -1.32 -12.58
N ARG A 193 8.16 -1.66 -11.45
CA ARG A 193 9.62 -1.76 -11.34
C ARG A 193 10.18 -2.79 -12.31
N GLN A 194 9.53 -3.94 -12.43
CA GLN A 194 9.92 -4.97 -13.40
C GLN A 194 9.80 -4.44 -14.84
N TYR A 195 8.69 -3.79 -15.16
CA TYR A 195 8.50 -3.19 -16.48
C TYR A 195 9.58 -2.13 -16.77
N PHE A 196 9.84 -1.19 -15.87
CA PHE A 196 10.86 -0.15 -16.06
C PHE A 196 12.26 -0.74 -16.24
N ALA A 197 12.61 -1.78 -15.47
CA ALA A 197 13.87 -2.47 -15.61
C ALA A 197 14.00 -3.19 -16.96
N GLN A 198 12.96 -3.93 -17.37
CA GLN A 198 12.93 -4.66 -18.65
C GLN A 198 13.09 -3.74 -19.85
N TYR A 199 12.45 -2.56 -19.82
CA TYR A 199 12.45 -1.60 -20.92
C TYR A 199 13.41 -0.42 -20.72
N GLN A 200 14.32 -0.53 -19.76
CA GLN A 200 15.36 0.47 -19.46
C GLN A 200 14.81 1.89 -19.31
N LYS A 201 13.64 2.04 -18.68
CA LYS A 201 13.03 3.34 -18.40
C LYS A 201 13.69 3.95 -17.16
N PRO A 202 14.09 5.24 -17.17
CA PRO A 202 14.80 5.88 -16.07
C PRO A 202 13.88 6.32 -14.93
N ILE A 203 12.84 5.54 -14.62
CA ILE A 203 11.82 5.87 -13.61
C ILE A 203 12.00 4.94 -12.41
N GLN A 204 12.04 5.51 -11.22
CA GLN A 204 12.13 4.76 -9.96
C GLN A 204 10.73 4.52 -9.38
N THR A 205 10.55 3.39 -8.70
CA THR A 205 9.34 3.12 -7.93
C THR A 205 9.66 3.24 -6.45
N LEU A 206 8.81 3.94 -5.69
CA LEU A 206 8.98 4.15 -4.26
C LEU A 206 7.67 3.88 -3.52
N HIS A 207 7.75 3.22 -2.38
CA HIS A 207 6.61 3.15 -1.48
C HIS A 207 6.42 4.51 -0.79
N LEU A 208 5.17 4.85 -0.43
CA LEU A 208 4.87 6.08 0.34
C LEU A 208 5.81 6.25 1.54
N ALA A 209 6.02 5.17 2.30
CA ALA A 209 6.90 5.18 3.47
C ALA A 209 8.36 5.56 3.13
N ASP A 210 8.86 5.16 1.96
CA ASP A 210 10.24 5.46 1.54
C ASP A 210 10.37 6.93 1.13
N ALA A 211 9.36 7.48 0.46
CA ALA A 211 9.31 8.90 0.12
C ALA A 211 9.26 9.79 1.38
N LEU A 212 8.51 9.38 2.40
CA LEU A 212 8.41 10.08 3.69
C LEU A 212 9.64 9.92 4.60
N LEU A 213 10.62 9.11 4.20
CA LEU A 213 11.91 8.93 4.88
C LEU A 213 13.10 9.34 4.02
N ALA A 214 12.85 9.87 2.83
CA ALA A 214 13.90 10.24 1.90
C ALA A 214 14.74 11.41 2.44
N ASP A 215 16.02 11.40 2.10
CA ASP A 215 17.01 12.41 2.46
C ASP A 215 17.94 12.64 1.26
N LYS A 216 17.36 12.86 0.07
CA LYS A 216 18.11 12.99 -1.19
C LYS A 216 17.44 13.82 -2.27
#